data_AF-A0A161GMR0-F1
#
_entry.id   AF-A0A161GMR0-F1
#
_cell.length_a   1.000
_cell.length_b   1.000
_cell.length_c   1.000
_cell.angle_alpha   90.00
_cell.angle_beta   90.00
_cell.angle_gamma   90.00
#
_symmetry.space_group_name_H-M   'P 1'
#
loop_
_entity.id
_entity.type
_entity.pdbx_description
1 polymer ?
#
loop_
_entity_poly.entity_id
_entity_poly.type
_entity_poly.pdbx_seq_one_letter_code
_entity_poly.pdbx_strand_id
1 'polypeptide(L)'
;MADGLAAGPEFPQIAPEDVPSLHDALTLRLASALHAGQVADVATGPALTENEAALFDTAVDAAYADLSATLEQRGEPALDESYAGNPAERWQRLLERSRIAQAQSPFRHLILPETRWETLQATSYARLSDDDLVSLLTRCHMDISRTAGIDWTGPHVLRSGLMLWLAPALLLETEAWRDHLARLLSDRHTARAIRYVALRLRQADGAAEGKVLHA
;
A
#
# COMPACT_ATOMS: atom_id res chain seq x y z
N MET A 1 22.89 -7.66 12.39
CA MET A 1 21.97 -7.19 13.44
C MET A 1 20.68 -6.81 12.74
N ALA A 2 19.54 -7.31 13.20
CA ALA A 2 18.27 -7.13 12.53
C ALA A 2 17.75 -5.71 12.79
N ASP A 3 18.10 -4.77 11.91
CA ASP A 3 17.56 -3.40 11.91
C ASP A 3 16.09 -3.41 11.41
N GLY A 4 15.19 -4.04 12.16
CA GLY A 4 13.76 -3.98 11.94
C GLY A 4 13.15 -2.71 12.58
N LEU A 5 12.01 -2.24 12.04
CA LEU A 5 11.26 -1.08 12.56
C LEU A 5 10.80 -1.24 14.02
N ALA A 6 10.77 -2.48 14.51
CA ALA A 6 10.27 -2.86 15.82
C ALA A 6 11.14 -3.99 16.42
N ALA A 7 12.43 -3.99 16.11
CA ALA A 7 13.38 -4.99 16.57
C ALA A 7 14.66 -4.32 17.09
N GLY A 8 15.14 -4.77 18.24
CA GLY A 8 16.28 -4.18 18.93
C GLY A 8 16.37 -4.67 20.38
N PRO A 9 17.49 -4.41 21.07
CA PRO A 9 17.64 -4.76 22.49
C PRO A 9 16.60 -4.10 23.40
N GLU A 10 15.95 -3.03 22.93
CA GLU A 10 14.86 -2.31 23.60
C GLU A 10 13.50 -3.01 23.54
N PHE A 11 13.35 -4.05 22.70
CA PHE A 11 12.11 -4.80 22.55
C PHE A 11 12.20 -6.19 23.20
N PRO A 12 11.10 -6.70 23.78
CA PRO A 12 11.08 -8.04 24.36
C PRO A 12 11.36 -9.11 23.30
N GLN A 13 11.95 -10.22 23.72
CA GLN A 13 12.15 -11.36 22.84
C GLN A 13 10.82 -12.03 22.54
N ILE A 14 10.52 -12.21 21.25
CA ILE A 14 9.27 -12.80 20.79
C ILE A 14 9.52 -14.23 20.34
N ALA A 15 8.64 -15.15 20.78
CA ALA A 15 8.69 -16.54 20.36
C ALA A 15 8.40 -16.66 18.84
N PRO A 16 9.07 -17.55 18.09
CA PRO A 16 8.88 -17.67 16.65
C PRO A 16 7.43 -17.85 16.19
N GLU A 17 6.62 -18.52 17.00
CA GLU A 17 5.18 -18.76 16.79
C GLU A 17 4.32 -17.49 16.86
N ASP A 18 4.76 -16.46 17.60
CA ASP A 18 4.03 -15.20 17.81
C ASP A 18 4.45 -14.09 16.84
N VAL A 19 5.58 -14.28 16.14
CA VAL A 19 6.07 -13.32 15.13
C VAL A 19 5.01 -12.99 14.07
N PRO A 20 4.22 -13.93 13.52
CA PRO A 20 3.15 -13.60 12.57
C PRO A 20 2.10 -12.66 13.17
N SER A 21 1.66 -12.91 14.42
CA SER A 21 0.68 -12.06 15.10
C SER A 21 1.23 -10.65 15.37
N LEU A 22 2.50 -10.54 15.76
CA LEU A 22 3.16 -9.24 15.91
C LEU A 22 3.25 -8.50 14.57
N HIS A 23 3.60 -9.19 13.49
CA HIS A 23 3.66 -8.60 12.15
C HIS A 23 2.30 -8.08 11.68
N ASP A 24 1.23 -8.83 11.92
CA ASP A 24 -0.13 -8.39 11.58
C ASP A 24 -0.51 -7.14 12.38
N ALA A 25 -0.25 -7.13 13.69
CA ALA A 25 -0.49 -5.98 14.56
C ALA A 25 0.33 -4.75 14.13
N LEU A 26 1.65 -4.91 13.90
CA LEU A 26 2.53 -3.85 13.42
C LEU A 26 2.04 -3.29 12.07
N THR A 27 1.65 -4.16 11.14
CA THR A 27 1.14 -3.74 9.82
C THR A 27 -0.10 -2.88 9.97
N LEU A 28 -1.06 -3.30 10.80
CA LEU A 28 -2.29 -2.55 11.05
C LEU A 28 -2.02 -1.20 11.74
N ARG A 29 -1.21 -1.21 12.80
CA ARG A 29 -0.93 -0.01 13.61
C ARG A 29 -0.09 1.00 12.85
N LEU A 30 0.95 0.57 12.13
CA LEU A 30 1.77 1.47 11.30
C LEU A 30 0.99 2.03 10.11
N ALA A 31 0.10 1.25 9.49
CA ALA A 31 -0.80 1.79 8.45
C ALA A 31 -1.71 2.90 9.01
N SER A 32 -2.20 2.73 10.24
CA SER A 32 -3.00 3.74 10.94
C SER A 32 -2.18 4.98 11.30
N ALA A 33 -0.91 4.82 11.71
CA ALA A 33 -0.01 5.96 12.00
C ALA A 33 0.39 6.74 10.73
N LEU A 34 0.70 6.04 9.63
CA LEU A 34 0.92 6.66 8.31
C LEU A 34 -0.27 7.52 7.91
N HIS A 35 -1.47 7.00 8.16
CA HIS A 35 -2.71 7.70 7.90
C HIS A 35 -2.91 8.94 8.79
N ALA A 36 -2.78 8.78 10.11
CA ALA A 36 -2.99 9.85 11.09
C ALA A 36 -1.96 10.99 10.96
N GLY A 37 -0.70 10.64 10.70
CA GLY A 37 0.38 11.62 10.49
C GLY A 37 0.34 12.30 9.14
N GLN A 38 -0.60 11.93 8.25
CA GLN A 38 -0.66 12.42 6.87
C GLN A 38 0.68 12.30 6.13
N VAL A 39 1.49 11.31 6.48
CA VAL A 39 2.84 11.13 5.94
C VAL A 39 2.67 10.72 4.49
N ALA A 40 2.87 11.71 3.61
CA ALA A 40 2.60 11.53 2.19
C ALA A 40 3.51 10.46 1.60
N ASP A 41 2.97 9.67 0.67
CA ASP A 41 3.64 8.60 -0.09
C ASP A 41 4.74 9.13 -1.05
N VAL A 42 5.20 10.38 -0.86
CA VAL A 42 6.03 11.10 -1.82
C VAL A 42 7.51 10.96 -1.44
N ALA A 43 8.33 10.56 -2.42
CA ALA A 43 9.79 10.50 -2.34
C ALA A 43 10.48 11.86 -2.05
N THR A 44 9.71 12.94 -2.03
CA THR A 44 10.12 14.35 -1.86
C THR A 44 9.20 15.10 -0.89
N GLY A 45 8.59 14.38 0.06
CA GLY A 45 7.87 15.02 1.17
C GLY A 45 8.82 15.77 2.12
N PRO A 46 8.30 16.69 2.96
CA PRO A 46 9.09 17.29 4.02
C PRO A 46 9.62 16.20 4.97
N ALA A 47 10.71 16.50 5.68
CA ALA A 47 11.20 15.61 6.73
C ALA A 47 10.11 15.43 7.80
N LEU A 48 10.00 14.22 8.35
CA LEU A 48 9.13 13.94 9.48
C LEU A 48 9.43 14.90 10.64
N THR A 49 8.36 15.41 11.23
CA THR A 49 8.38 16.11 12.52
C THR A 49 8.46 15.11 13.67
N GLU A 50 8.91 15.55 14.84
CA GLU A 50 8.91 14.70 16.06
C GLU A 50 7.49 14.26 16.46
N ASN A 51 6.47 15.07 16.17
CA ASN A 51 5.08 14.69 16.43
C ASN A 51 4.63 13.54 15.52
N GLU A 52 5.00 13.56 14.24
CA GLU A 52 4.71 12.45 13.32
C GLU A 52 5.53 11.20 13.69
N ALA A 53 6.78 11.37 14.12
CA ALA A 53 7.62 10.29 14.64
C ALA A 53 6.98 9.60 15.85
N ALA A 54 6.43 10.38 16.79
CA ALA A 54 5.75 9.87 17.98
C ALA A 54 4.52 9.02 17.64
N LEU A 55 3.83 9.27 16.52
CA LEU A 55 2.72 8.43 16.07
C LEU A 55 3.21 7.02 15.68
N PHE A 56 4.40 6.92 15.09
CA PHE A 56 4.98 5.63 14.73
C PHE A 56 5.48 4.87 15.96
N ASP A 57 6.09 5.56 16.92
CA ASP A 57 6.47 4.94 18.20
C ASP A 57 5.23 4.41 18.92
N THR A 58 4.17 5.23 19.03
CA THR A 58 2.89 4.83 19.62
C THR A 58 2.29 3.61 18.90
N ALA A 59 2.42 3.53 17.57
CA ALA A 59 1.94 2.38 16.81
C ALA A 59 2.73 1.10 17.10
N VAL A 60 4.05 1.19 17.28
CA VAL A 60 4.88 0.06 17.67
C VAL A 60 4.51 -0.39 19.09
N ASP A 61 4.44 0.53 20.04
CA ASP A 61 4.10 0.23 21.43
C ASP A 61 2.71 -0.42 21.53
N ALA A 62 1.73 0.08 20.77
CA ALA A 62 0.40 -0.51 20.69
C ALA A 62 0.39 -1.93 20.09
N ALA A 63 1.25 -2.22 19.11
CA ALA A 63 1.34 -3.56 18.53
C ALA A 63 1.92 -4.59 19.52
N TYR A 64 2.90 -4.18 20.32
CA TYR A 64 3.42 -5.03 21.41
C TYR A 64 2.38 -5.22 22.52
N ALA A 65 1.62 -4.18 22.86
CA ALA A 65 0.51 -4.28 23.81
C ALA A 65 -0.59 -5.25 23.31
N ASP A 66 -0.94 -5.20 22.03
CA ASP A 66 -1.91 -6.12 21.41
C ASP A 66 -1.44 -7.58 21.53
N LEU A 67 -0.16 -7.84 21.25
CA LEU A 67 0.42 -9.17 21.41
C LEU A 67 0.45 -9.61 22.88
N SER A 68 0.87 -8.73 23.79
CA SER A 68 0.93 -9.01 25.23
C SER A 68 -0.45 -9.43 25.76
N ALA A 69 -1.50 -8.68 25.43
CA ALA A 69 -2.87 -9.01 25.79
C ALA A 69 -3.33 -10.36 25.19
N THR A 70 -2.85 -10.71 23.99
CA THR A 70 -3.14 -11.99 23.36
C THR A 70 -2.46 -13.15 24.09
N LEU A 71 -1.22 -12.96 24.56
CA LEU A 71 -0.49 -13.96 25.36
C LEU A 71 -1.16 -14.17 26.72
N GLU A 72 -1.55 -13.09 27.40
CA GLU A 72 -2.29 -13.18 28.66
C GLU A 72 -3.59 -13.97 28.52
N GLN A 73 -4.33 -13.78 27.42
CA GLN A 73 -5.54 -14.55 27.12
C GLN A 73 -5.28 -16.05 26.93
N ARG A 74 -4.07 -16.44 26.51
CA ARG A 74 -3.64 -17.84 26.39
C ARG A 74 -3.11 -18.40 27.72
N GLY A 75 -3.01 -17.58 28.76
CA GLY A 75 -2.40 -17.95 30.05
C GLY A 75 -0.88 -17.91 30.06
N GLU A 76 -0.29 -17.24 29.07
CA GLU A 76 1.15 -17.01 28.96
C GLU A 76 1.55 -15.70 29.66
N PRO A 77 2.82 -15.53 30.07
CA PRO A 77 3.27 -14.30 30.69
C PRO A 77 3.17 -13.12 29.73
N ALA A 78 2.75 -11.97 30.26
CA ALA A 78 2.78 -10.69 29.55
C ALA A 78 4.20 -10.33 29.14
N LEU A 79 4.32 -9.61 28.02
CA LEU A 79 5.59 -9.04 27.58
C LEU A 79 5.98 -7.85 28.47
N ASP A 80 7.28 -7.67 28.67
CA ASP A 80 7.81 -6.46 29.30
C ASP A 80 7.43 -5.22 28.47
N GLU A 81 7.15 -4.10 29.15
CA GLU A 81 6.87 -2.83 28.50
C GLU A 81 8.07 -2.39 27.66
N SER A 82 7.87 -2.24 26.35
CA SER A 82 8.84 -1.63 25.44
C SER A 82 8.44 -0.20 25.12
N TYR A 83 9.44 0.68 24.96
CA TYR A 83 9.24 2.02 24.44
C TYR A 83 10.11 2.20 23.20
N ALA A 84 9.48 2.38 22.04
CA ALA A 84 10.20 2.55 20.78
C ALA A 84 11.05 3.83 20.76
N GLY A 85 10.49 4.97 21.19
CA GLY A 85 11.19 6.23 21.45
C GLY A 85 12.19 6.69 20.39
N ASN A 86 11.89 6.53 19.11
CA ASN A 86 12.82 6.79 18.03
C ASN A 86 12.74 8.24 17.53
N PRO A 87 13.88 8.93 17.31
CA PRO A 87 13.87 10.27 16.74
C PRO A 87 13.32 10.27 15.31
N ALA A 88 12.73 11.39 14.89
CA ALA A 88 12.15 11.54 13.54
C ALA A 88 13.11 11.14 12.42
N GLU A 89 14.40 11.46 12.54
CA GLU A 89 15.42 11.09 11.56
C GLU A 89 15.60 9.58 11.39
N ARG A 90 15.38 8.79 12.45
CA ARG A 90 15.43 7.32 12.36
C ARG A 90 14.22 6.79 11.61
N TRP A 91 13.01 7.27 11.94
CA TRP A 91 11.79 6.93 11.21
C TRP A 91 11.88 7.32 9.73
N GLN A 92 12.41 8.51 9.42
CA GLN A 92 12.62 8.97 8.05
C GLN A 92 13.51 8.00 7.25
N ARG A 93 14.64 7.60 7.84
CA ARG A 93 15.57 6.64 7.20
C ARG A 93 14.94 5.27 7.00
N LEU A 94 14.14 4.80 7.95
CA LEU A 94 13.47 3.50 7.86
C LEU A 94 12.37 3.50 6.81
N LEU A 95 11.58 4.57 6.72
CA LEU A 95 10.59 4.75 5.65
C LEU A 95 11.26 4.77 4.27
N GLU A 96 12.38 5.47 4.14
CA GLU A 96 13.15 5.49 2.89
C GLU A 96 13.69 4.10 2.53
N ARG A 97 14.26 3.36 3.49
CA ARG A 97 14.70 1.97 3.28
C ARG A 97 13.56 1.07 2.83
N SER A 98 12.39 1.17 3.48
CA SER A 98 11.20 0.41 3.13
C SER A 98 10.75 0.71 1.69
N ARG A 99 10.74 1.99 1.31
CA ARG A 99 10.41 2.43 -0.05
C ARG A 99 11.39 1.88 -1.09
N ILE A 100 12.70 1.98 -0.83
CA ILE A 100 13.74 1.42 -1.71
C ILE A 100 13.53 -0.08 -1.88
N ALA A 101 13.28 -0.81 -0.79
CA ALA A 101 13.03 -2.25 -0.84
C ALA A 101 11.77 -2.59 -1.65
N GLN A 102 10.69 -1.80 -1.50
CA GLN A 102 9.47 -1.97 -2.29
C GLN A 102 9.72 -1.68 -3.78
N ALA A 103 10.48 -0.63 -4.11
CA ALA A 103 10.88 -0.30 -5.48
C ALA A 103 11.76 -1.36 -6.14
N GLN A 104 12.54 -2.08 -5.33
CA GLN A 104 13.39 -3.19 -5.74
C GLN A 104 12.70 -4.55 -5.66
N SER A 105 11.38 -4.58 -5.43
CA SER A 105 10.63 -5.83 -5.34
C SER A 105 10.86 -6.69 -6.59
N PRO A 106 11.26 -7.96 -6.45
CA PRO A 106 11.48 -8.86 -7.59
C PRO A 106 10.21 -9.08 -8.41
N PHE A 107 9.04 -8.77 -7.84
CA PHE A 107 7.74 -8.90 -8.49
C PHE A 107 7.37 -7.70 -9.38
N ARG A 108 8.15 -6.62 -9.41
CA ARG A 108 7.85 -5.42 -10.22
C ARG A 108 7.68 -5.74 -11.72
N HIS A 109 8.53 -6.62 -12.25
CA HIS A 109 8.48 -7.07 -13.65
C HIS A 109 7.24 -7.90 -13.97
N LEU A 110 6.53 -8.42 -12.95
CA LEU A 110 5.27 -9.13 -13.14
C LEU A 110 4.12 -8.16 -13.42
N ILE A 111 4.21 -6.89 -13.01
CA ILE A 111 3.17 -5.89 -13.19
C ILE A 111 3.23 -5.34 -14.62
N LEU A 112 4.31 -4.64 -14.98
CA LEU A 112 4.58 -4.12 -16.32
C LEU A 112 6.08 -4.21 -16.64
N PRO A 113 6.47 -4.14 -17.93
CA PRO A 113 7.86 -3.89 -18.30
C PRO A 113 8.39 -2.60 -17.65
N GLU A 114 9.70 -2.58 -17.39
CA GLU A 114 10.35 -1.61 -16.50
C GLU A 114 10.04 -0.14 -16.84
N THR A 115 10.13 0.25 -18.12
CA THR A 115 9.85 1.63 -18.56
C THR A 115 8.42 2.10 -18.30
N ARG A 116 7.44 1.18 -18.33
CA ARG A 116 6.03 1.49 -18.08
C ARG A 116 5.70 1.42 -16.59
N TRP A 117 6.40 0.57 -15.86
CA TRP A 117 6.32 0.47 -14.41
C TRP A 117 6.77 1.76 -13.71
N GLU A 118 7.89 2.36 -14.14
CA GLU A 118 8.41 3.61 -13.57
C GLU A 118 7.36 4.73 -13.56
N THR A 119 6.55 4.81 -14.62
CA THR A 119 5.46 5.79 -14.72
C THR A 119 4.38 5.54 -13.65
N LEU A 120 3.96 4.29 -13.46
CA LEU A 120 2.97 3.94 -12.42
C LEU A 120 3.51 4.15 -11.01
N GLN A 121 4.79 3.88 -10.80
CA GLN A 121 5.45 4.01 -9.51
C GLN A 121 5.65 5.46 -9.09
N ALA A 122 6.09 6.32 -10.01
CA ALA A 122 6.35 7.73 -9.74
C ALA A 122 5.06 8.58 -9.61
N THR A 123 3.90 8.03 -9.96
CA THR A 123 2.63 8.76 -9.91
C THR A 123 2.14 8.92 -8.48
N SER A 124 1.80 10.16 -8.10
CA SER A 124 1.02 10.44 -6.89
C SER A 124 -0.46 10.16 -7.17
N TYR A 125 -1.06 9.26 -6.38
CA TYR A 125 -2.46 8.87 -6.54
C TYR A 125 -3.42 9.77 -5.75
N ALA A 126 -2.89 10.67 -4.92
CA ALA A 126 -3.71 11.59 -4.17
C ALA A 126 -4.48 12.53 -5.11
N ARG A 127 -5.81 12.52 -5.00
CA ARG A 127 -6.74 13.40 -5.75
C ARG A 127 -6.83 13.11 -7.26
N LEU A 128 -6.43 11.92 -7.72
CA LEU A 128 -6.68 11.52 -9.11
C LEU A 128 -8.16 11.18 -9.32
N SER A 129 -8.75 11.70 -10.40
CA SER A 129 -10.09 11.29 -10.83
C SER A 129 -10.05 9.96 -11.58
N ASP A 130 -11.21 9.30 -11.73
CA ASP A 130 -11.34 8.09 -12.55
C ASP A 130 -10.77 8.27 -13.97
N ASP A 131 -10.96 9.45 -14.57
CA ASP A 131 -10.44 9.76 -15.91
C ASP A 131 -8.92 9.94 -15.92
N ASP A 132 -8.33 10.46 -14.84
CA ASP A 132 -6.87 10.53 -14.68
C ASP A 132 -6.26 9.13 -14.56
N LEU A 133 -6.92 8.23 -13.83
CA LEU A 133 -6.49 6.84 -13.66
C LEU A 133 -6.56 6.07 -14.99
N VAL A 134 -7.65 6.24 -15.74
CA VAL A 134 -7.79 5.65 -17.08
C VAL A 134 -6.74 6.22 -18.03
N SER A 135 -6.46 7.51 -17.98
CA SER A 135 -5.43 8.17 -18.79
C SER A 135 -4.01 7.67 -18.45
N LEU A 136 -3.70 7.51 -17.16
CA LEU A 136 -2.46 6.92 -16.69
C LEU A 136 -2.28 5.50 -17.22
N LEU A 137 -3.29 4.65 -17.05
CA LEU A 137 -3.27 3.26 -17.54
C LEU A 137 -3.16 3.20 -19.06
N THR A 138 -3.85 4.08 -19.78
CA THR A 138 -3.77 4.15 -21.24
C THR A 138 -2.32 4.36 -21.72
N ARG A 139 -1.53 5.19 -21.00
CA ARG A 139 -0.11 5.41 -21.32
C ARG A 139 0.78 4.22 -20.98
N CYS A 140 0.42 3.42 -19.97
CA CYS A 140 1.30 2.38 -19.42
C CYS A 140 0.94 0.96 -19.90
N HIS A 141 -0.31 0.69 -20.30
CA HIS A 141 -0.80 -0.66 -20.56
C HIS A 141 -0.18 -1.30 -21.80
N MET A 142 0.17 -2.58 -21.66
CA MET A 142 0.71 -3.40 -22.74
C MET A 142 -0.47 -3.97 -23.50
N ASP A 143 -1.00 -3.33 -24.53
CA ASP A 143 -2.01 -3.98 -25.38
C ASP A 143 -1.38 -5.20 -26.11
N ILE A 144 -1.37 -6.37 -25.46
CA ILE A 144 -0.66 -7.58 -25.93
C ILE A 144 -1.35 -8.18 -27.16
N SER A 145 -2.64 -7.91 -27.36
CA SER A 145 -3.43 -8.48 -28.47
C SER A 145 -3.62 -7.49 -29.62
N ARG A 146 -2.84 -6.41 -29.66
CA ARG A 146 -2.91 -5.37 -30.69
C ARG A 146 -2.65 -5.94 -32.08
N THR A 147 -3.72 -6.37 -32.73
CA THR A 147 -3.71 -6.87 -34.09
C THR A 147 -4.42 -5.85 -34.96
N ALA A 148 -3.70 -5.28 -35.93
CA ALA A 148 -4.25 -4.42 -36.99
C ALA A 148 -5.20 -3.29 -36.54
N GLY A 149 -4.72 -2.36 -35.70
CA GLY A 149 -5.40 -1.06 -35.48
C GLY A 149 -6.66 -1.10 -34.60
N ILE A 150 -7.00 -2.26 -34.01
CA ILE A 150 -8.04 -2.38 -32.99
C ILE A 150 -7.37 -2.31 -31.62
N ASP A 151 -7.72 -1.29 -30.82
CA ASP A 151 -7.32 -1.22 -29.42
C ASP A 151 -8.10 -2.27 -28.63
N TRP A 152 -7.44 -3.39 -28.32
CA TRP A 152 -8.07 -4.50 -27.59
C TRP A 152 -8.40 -4.09 -26.16
N THR A 153 -7.50 -3.30 -25.54
CA THR A 153 -7.64 -2.79 -24.18
C THR A 153 -7.77 -1.26 -24.17
N GLY A 154 -8.80 -0.75 -24.86
CA GLY A 154 -9.11 0.68 -24.87
C GLY A 154 -9.64 1.24 -23.53
N PRO A 155 -9.88 2.57 -23.45
CA PRO A 155 -10.29 3.25 -22.22
C PRO A 155 -11.51 2.65 -21.50
N HIS A 156 -12.51 2.16 -22.25
CA HIS A 156 -13.70 1.53 -21.66
C HIS A 156 -13.39 0.20 -20.96
N VAL A 157 -12.42 -0.56 -21.48
CA VAL A 157 -11.95 -1.81 -20.87
C VAL A 157 -11.17 -1.51 -19.60
N LEU A 158 -10.28 -0.50 -19.65
CA LEU A 158 -9.53 -0.03 -18.48
C LEU A 158 -10.45 0.47 -17.37
N ARG A 159 -11.46 1.27 -17.71
CA ARG A 159 -12.48 1.76 -16.75
C ARG A 159 -13.23 0.60 -16.10
N SER A 160 -13.70 -0.37 -16.89
CA SER A 160 -14.36 -1.57 -16.35
C SER A 160 -13.45 -2.38 -15.42
N GLY A 161 -12.17 -2.48 -15.76
CA GLY A 161 -11.18 -3.11 -14.91
C GLY A 161 -10.94 -2.37 -13.59
N LEU A 162 -10.90 -1.03 -13.61
CA LEU A 162 -10.83 -0.23 -12.38
C LEU A 162 -12.09 -0.41 -11.52
N MET A 163 -13.28 -0.37 -12.14
CA MET A 163 -14.56 -0.56 -11.45
C MET A 163 -14.66 -1.92 -10.75
N LEU A 164 -14.06 -2.98 -11.30
CA LEU A 164 -13.99 -4.29 -10.63
C LEU A 164 -13.39 -4.18 -9.22
N TRP A 165 -12.38 -3.31 -9.05
CA TRP A 165 -11.67 -3.15 -7.78
C TRP A 165 -12.22 -2.01 -6.94
N LEU A 166 -12.76 -0.96 -7.53
CA LEU A 166 -13.19 0.24 -6.80
C LEU A 166 -14.70 0.26 -6.52
N ALA A 167 -15.52 -0.18 -7.48
CA ALA A 167 -16.97 -0.13 -7.39
C ALA A 167 -17.62 -1.34 -8.12
N PRO A 168 -17.45 -2.57 -7.61
CA PRO A 168 -17.89 -3.78 -8.30
C PRO A 168 -19.40 -3.84 -8.55
N ALA A 169 -20.22 -3.21 -7.69
CA ALA A 169 -21.66 -3.10 -7.91
C ALA A 169 -21.98 -2.31 -9.19
N LEU A 170 -21.32 -1.18 -9.41
CA LEU A 170 -21.51 -0.33 -10.60
C LEU A 170 -21.00 -1.01 -11.88
N LEU A 171 -20.00 -1.89 -11.77
CA LEU A 171 -19.51 -2.63 -12.93
C LEU A 171 -20.60 -3.52 -13.53
N LEU A 172 -21.44 -4.12 -12.69
CA LEU A 172 -22.51 -5.03 -13.14
C LEU A 172 -23.59 -4.29 -13.94
N GLU A 173 -23.70 -2.97 -13.76
CA GLU A 173 -24.60 -2.08 -14.51
C GLU A 173 -24.00 -1.62 -15.85
N THR A 174 -22.69 -1.83 -16.05
CA THR A 174 -21.99 -1.42 -17.28
C THR A 174 -22.26 -2.41 -18.42
N GLU A 175 -22.69 -1.90 -19.57
CA GLU A 175 -22.85 -2.72 -20.77
C GLU A 175 -21.51 -3.37 -21.17
N ALA A 176 -21.55 -4.61 -21.66
CA ALA A 176 -20.37 -5.38 -22.09
C ALA A 176 -19.29 -5.64 -21.02
N TRP A 177 -19.59 -5.49 -19.71
CA TRP A 177 -18.59 -5.72 -18.64
C TRP A 177 -17.94 -7.11 -18.72
N ARG A 178 -18.70 -8.14 -19.11
CA ARG A 178 -18.19 -9.51 -19.28
C ARG A 178 -17.11 -9.59 -20.35
N ASP A 179 -17.34 -8.93 -21.48
CA ASP A 179 -16.39 -8.90 -22.59
C ASP A 179 -15.15 -8.09 -22.20
N HIS A 180 -15.32 -6.97 -21.50
CA HIS A 180 -14.19 -6.18 -20.99
C HIS A 180 -13.31 -7.01 -20.04
N LEU A 181 -13.91 -7.73 -19.08
CA LEU A 181 -13.14 -8.57 -18.17
C LEU A 181 -12.48 -9.76 -18.89
N ALA A 182 -13.16 -10.38 -19.87
CA ALA A 182 -12.58 -11.45 -20.68
C ALA A 182 -11.33 -10.97 -21.43
N ARG A 183 -11.34 -9.74 -21.97
CA ARG A 183 -10.16 -9.13 -22.62
C ARG A 183 -9.01 -8.93 -21.65
N LEU A 184 -9.29 -8.45 -20.43
CA LEU A 184 -8.29 -8.27 -19.38
C LEU A 184 -7.70 -9.60 -18.88
N LEU A 185 -8.46 -10.69 -18.87
CA LEU A 185 -7.94 -12.02 -18.52
C LEU A 185 -6.88 -12.51 -19.52
N SER A 186 -7.01 -12.13 -20.79
CA SER A 186 -6.03 -12.41 -21.84
C SER A 186 -4.77 -11.52 -21.73
N ASP A 187 -4.88 -10.36 -21.07
CA ASP A 187 -3.79 -9.40 -20.86
C ASP A 187 -3.47 -9.24 -19.37
N ARG A 188 -2.70 -10.21 -18.87
CA ARG A 188 -2.34 -10.32 -17.45
C ARG A 188 -1.52 -9.12 -16.94
N HIS A 189 -0.75 -8.49 -17.81
CA HIS A 189 0.08 -7.33 -17.42
C HIS A 189 -0.81 -6.11 -17.19
N THR A 190 -1.72 -5.82 -18.11
CA THR A 190 -2.68 -4.72 -17.92
C THR A 190 -3.61 -4.99 -16.73
N ALA A 191 -4.08 -6.23 -16.53
CA ALA A 191 -4.88 -6.58 -15.36
C ALA A 191 -4.14 -6.35 -14.02
N ARG A 192 -2.85 -6.69 -13.96
CA ARG A 192 -2.02 -6.43 -12.77
C ARG A 192 -1.77 -4.94 -12.56
N ALA A 193 -1.53 -4.18 -13.64
CA ALA A 193 -1.39 -2.73 -13.58
C ALA A 193 -2.65 -2.06 -13.04
N ILE A 194 -3.83 -2.46 -13.51
CA ILE A 194 -5.14 -1.99 -13.02
C ILE A 194 -5.28 -2.28 -11.52
N ARG A 195 -5.00 -3.51 -11.09
CA ARG A 195 -5.06 -3.87 -9.67
C ARG A 195 -4.10 -3.04 -8.83
N TYR A 196 -2.87 -2.83 -9.31
CA TYR A 196 -1.89 -1.99 -8.64
C TYR A 196 -2.40 -0.56 -8.47
N VAL A 197 -2.90 0.06 -9.54
CA VAL A 197 -3.48 1.41 -9.51
C VAL A 197 -4.64 1.52 -8.52
N ALA A 198 -5.57 0.55 -8.53
CA ALA A 198 -6.70 0.53 -7.60
C ALA A 198 -6.26 0.40 -6.14
N LEU A 199 -5.22 -0.40 -5.86
CA LEU A 199 -4.66 -0.52 -4.51
C LEU A 199 -4.00 0.78 -4.05
N ARG A 200 -3.24 1.45 -4.93
CA ARG A 200 -2.59 2.73 -4.61
C ARG A 200 -3.60 3.86 -4.40
N LEU A 201 -4.69 3.88 -5.17
CA LEU A 201 -5.77 4.83 -4.97
C LEU A 201 -6.46 4.62 -3.61
N ARG A 202 -6.84 3.38 -3.26
CA ARG A 202 -7.45 3.09 -1.95
C ARG A 202 -6.55 3.48 -0.77
N GLN A 203 -5.24 3.31 -0.91
CA GLN A 203 -4.27 3.77 0.09
C GLN A 203 -4.27 5.31 0.20
N ALA A 204 -4.35 6.02 -0.93
CA ALA A 204 -4.37 7.47 -0.97
C ALA A 204 -5.70 8.07 -0.48
N ASP A 205 -6.84 7.44 -0.78
CA ASP A 205 -8.18 7.86 -0.33
C ASP A 205 -8.38 7.55 1.15
N GLY A 206 -7.90 6.39 1.60
CA GLY A 206 -7.74 6.10 3.02
C GLY A 206 -6.97 7.24 3.69
N ALA A 207 -5.85 7.69 3.10
CA ALA A 207 -5.09 8.85 3.57
C ALA A 207 -5.85 10.21 3.54
N ALA A 208 -6.91 10.35 2.75
CA ALA A 208 -7.70 11.57 2.60
C ALA A 208 -8.94 11.62 3.52
N GLU A 209 -9.63 10.51 3.78
CA GLU A 209 -10.84 10.46 4.61
C GLU A 209 -10.57 10.82 6.08
N GLY A 210 -9.44 10.38 6.64
CA GLY A 210 -9.00 10.85 7.97
C GLY A 210 -8.60 12.32 8.03
N LYS A 211 -8.49 13.04 6.90
CA LYS A 211 -8.33 14.51 6.91
C LYS A 211 -9.64 15.25 7.22
N VAL A 212 -10.80 14.63 6.98
CA VAL A 212 -12.11 15.28 7.13
C VAL A 212 -12.69 15.08 8.52
N LEU A 213 -12.31 14.01 9.22
CA LEU A 213 -12.81 13.70 10.57
C LEU A 213 -12.12 14.49 11.70
N HIS A 214 -11.11 15.31 11.38
CA HIS A 214 -10.34 16.12 12.35
C HIS A 214 -10.31 17.63 12.03
N ALA A 215 -11.26 18.12 11.23
CA ALA A 215 -11.51 19.56 11.05
C ALA A 215 -12.72 19.99 11.88
#